data_AF-A0A1Y2NTX4-F1
#
_entry.id   AF-A0A1Y2NTX4-F1
#
_cell.length_a   1.000
_cell.length_b   1.000
_cell.length_c   1.000
_cell.angle_alpha   90.00
_cell.angle_beta   90.00
_cell.angle_gamma   90.00
#
_symmetry.space_group_name_H-M   'P 1'
#
loop_
_entity.id
_entity.type
_entity.pdbx_description
1 polymer ?
#
loop_
_entity_poly.entity_id
_entity_poly.type
_entity_poly.pdbx_seq_one_letter_code
_entity_poly.pdbx_strand_id
1 'polypeptide(L)' 'MSTAIALDLGPAFYCHRAQINGEPVCALTPRAFDEPAVRQLVQNALRQQGIDCRECRGCPVGTER' A
#
# COMPACT_ATOMS: atom_id res chain seq x y z
N MET A 1 -5.41 -12.01 -5.13
CA MET A 1 -5.48 -10.58 -5.50
C MET A 1 -5.80 -9.80 -4.22
N SER A 2 -5.25 -8.61 -4.00
CA SER A 2 -5.54 -7.80 -2.80
C SER A 2 -6.19 -6.49 -3.23
N THR A 3 -7.19 -6.04 -2.49
CA THR A 3 -7.89 -4.79 -2.76
C THR A 3 -7.07 -3.63 -2.18
N ALA A 4 -6.72 -2.64 -3.01
CA ALA A 4 -6.10 -1.41 -2.54
C ALA A 4 -7.15 -0.30 -2.47
N ILE A 5 -7.21 0.40 -1.34
CA ILE A 5 -8.08 1.55 -1.13
C ILE A 5 -7.26 2.78 -0.78
N ALA A 6 -7.69 3.95 -1.25
CA ALA A 6 -7.16 5.23 -0.80
C ALA A 6 -7.84 5.60 0.52
N LEU A 7 -7.04 5.85 1.56
CA LEU A 7 -7.51 6.24 2.88
C LEU A 7 -6.69 7.42 3.39
N ASP A 8 -7.35 8.56 3.61
CA ASP A 8 -6.72 9.75 4.17
C ASP A 8 -6.92 9.80 5.68
N LEU A 9 -5.82 9.63 6.43
CA LEU A 9 -5.77 9.78 7.89
C LEU A 9 -4.78 10.89 8.29
N GLY A 10 -4.46 11.78 7.37
CA GLY A 10 -3.48 12.84 7.57
C GLY A 10 -2.03 12.45 7.27
N PRO A 11 -1.08 13.39 7.48
CA PRO A 11 0.26 13.32 6.91
C PRO A 11 1.18 12.26 7.53
N ALA A 12 0.84 11.72 8.70
CA ALA A 12 1.61 10.67 9.36
C ALA A 12 1.27 9.26 8.86
N PHE A 13 0.18 9.10 8.10
CA PHE A 13 -0.26 7.82 7.61
C PHE A 13 0.28 7.56 6.19
N TYR A 14 0.88 6.37 6.00
CA TYR A 14 1.38 5.91 4.71
C TYR A 14 0.64 4.68 4.19
N CYS A 15 0.52 3.65 5.01
CA CYS A 15 -0.19 2.43 4.66
C CYS A 15 -0.55 1.58 5.87
N HIS A 16 -1.56 0.73 5.70
CA HIS A 16 -1.90 -0.34 6.63
C HIS A 16 -2.48 -1.52 5.86
N ARG A 17 -2.09 -2.75 6.24
CA ARG A 17 -2.67 -3.97 5.70
C ARG A 17 -3.60 -4.59 6.73
N ALA A 18 -4.81 -4.90 6.32
CA ALA A 18 -5.82 -5.56 7.14
C ALA A 18 -6.39 -6.79 6.42
N GLN A 19 -7.07 -7.65 7.18
CA GLN A 19 -8.01 -8.61 6.64
C GLN A 19 -9.43 -8.16 6.98
N ILE A 20 -10.28 -8.06 5.98
CA ILE A 20 -11.70 -7.71 6.15
C ILE A 20 -12.49 -8.84 5.52
N ASN A 21 -13.32 -9.53 6.31
CA ASN A 21 -14.10 -10.70 5.86
C ASN A 21 -13.24 -11.80 5.18
N GLY A 22 -12.01 -11.99 5.64
CA GLY A 22 -11.06 -12.96 5.07
C GLY A 22 -10.34 -12.48 3.81
N GLU A 23 -10.62 -11.28 3.32
CA GLU A 23 -9.96 -10.71 2.14
C GLU A 23 -8.82 -9.76 2.54
N PRO A 24 -7.64 -9.85 1.90
CA PRO A 24 -6.54 -8.94 2.16
C PRO A 24 -6.82 -7.55 1.56
N VAL A 25 -6.87 -6.54 2.41
CA VAL A 25 -7.06 -5.14 2.03
C VAL A 25 -5.83 -4.31 2.39
N CYS A 26 -5.32 -3.54 1.44
CA CYS A 26 -4.26 -2.57 1.64
C CYS A 26 -4.86 -1.15 1.62
N ALA A 27 -4.90 -0.50 2.78
CA ALA A 27 -5.19 0.92 2.87
C ALA A 27 -3.91 1.71 2.62
N LEU A 28 -3.91 2.59 1.63
CA LEU A 28 -2.77 3.42 1.23
C LEU A 28 -3.13 4.90 1.36
N THR A 29 -2.17 5.75 1.71
CA THR A 29 -2.36 7.19 1.58
C THR A 29 -2.69 7.55 0.11
N PRO A 30 -3.62 8.48 -0.17
CA PRO A 30 -3.92 8.91 -1.54
C PRO A 30 -2.67 9.33 -2.32
N ARG A 31 -1.69 9.93 -1.64
CA ARG A 31 -0.42 10.36 -2.21
C ARG A 31 0.36 9.24 -2.88
N ALA A 32 0.19 7.99 -2.45
CA ALA A 32 0.85 6.84 -3.07
C ALA A 32 0.29 6.52 -4.48
N PHE A 33 -0.88 7.04 -4.85
CA PHE A 33 -1.41 6.85 -6.19
C PHE A 33 -0.74 7.80 -7.20
N ASP A 34 -0.31 8.97 -6.75
CA ASP A 34 0.19 10.04 -7.63
C ASP A 34 1.70 10.30 -7.50
N GLU A 35 2.28 10.07 -6.31
CA GLU A 35 3.68 10.44 -6.00
C GLU A 35 4.59 9.21 -5.95
N PRO A 36 5.53 9.04 -6.90
CA PRO A 36 6.50 7.93 -6.90
C PRO A 36 7.34 7.85 -5.62
N ALA A 37 7.74 9.00 -5.08
CA ALA A 37 8.50 9.07 -3.83
C ALA A 37 7.72 8.46 -2.65
N VAL A 38 6.41 8.67 -2.59
CA VAL A 38 5.56 8.15 -1.52
C VAL A 38 5.34 6.65 -1.68
N ARG A 39 5.20 6.16 -2.91
CA ARG A 39 5.10 4.72 -3.16
C ARG A 39 6.34 3.95 -2.70
N GLN A 40 7.53 4.51 -2.90
CA GLN A 40 8.77 3.90 -2.37
C GLN A 40 8.77 3.83 -0.83
N LEU A 41 8.26 4.87 -0.16
CA LEU A 41 8.10 4.86 1.30
C LEU A 41 7.11 3.77 1.75
N VAL A 42 5.97 3.65 1.07
CA VAL A 42 4.98 2.60 1.33
C VAL A 42 5.57 1.20 1.12
N GLN A 43 6.30 0.97 0.03
CA GLN A 43 6.97 -0.32 -0.21
C GLN A 43 7.93 -0.67 0.93
N ASN A 44 8.73 0.29 1.38
CA ASN A 44 9.69 0.07 2.45
C ASN A 44 8.97 -0.24 3.78
N ALA A 45 7.89 0.48 4.09
CA ALA A 45 7.09 0.26 5.29
C ALA A 45 6.44 -1.13 5.30
N LEU A 46 5.87 -1.58 4.16
CA LEU A 46 5.27 -2.91 4.04
C LEU A 46 6.32 -4.03 4.06
N ARG A 47 7.50 -3.82 3.46
CA ARG A 47 8.61 -4.77 3.54
C ARG A 47 9.09 -4.99 4.98
N GLN A 48 9.13 -3.94 5.80
CA GLN A 48 9.43 -4.08 7.23
C GLN A 48 8.40 -4.93 8.00
N GLN A 49 7.19 -5.08 7.45
CA GLN A 49 6.14 -5.96 7.97
C GLN A 49 6.14 -7.34 7.29
N GLY A 50 7.16 -7.67 6.50
CA GLY A 50 7.28 -8.94 5.78
C GLY A 50 6.39 -9.07 4.54
N ILE A 51 5.91 -7.96 3.99
CA ILE A 51 5.01 -7.93 2.84
C ILE A 51 5.78 -7.45 1.60
N ASP A 52 5.79 -8.26 0.53
CA ASP A 52 6.30 -7.83 -0.78
C ASP A 52 5.15 -7.41 -1.70
N CYS A 53 5.00 -6.10 -1.92
CA CYS A 53 3.97 -5.54 -2.80
C CYS A 53 4.05 -6.05 -4.25
N ARG A 54 5.21 -6.56 -4.68
CA ARG A 54 5.42 -7.09 -6.04
C ARG A 54 4.73 -8.43 -6.29
N GLU A 55 4.27 -9.10 -5.24
CA GLU A 55 3.52 -10.36 -5.34
C GLU A 55 2.11 -10.14 -5.87
N CYS A 56 1.42 -9.08 -5.44
CA CYS A 56 0.03 -8.85 -5.83
C CYS A 56 -0.12 -7.99 -7.09
N ARG A 57 0.79 -7.02 -7.30
CA ARG A 57 0.79 -6.05 -8.42
C ARG A 57 -0.56 -5.34 -8.66
N GLY A 58 -1.41 -5.27 -7.63
CA GLY A 58 -2.80 -4.80 -7.73
C GLY A 58 -2.97 -3.29 -7.53
N CYS A 59 -1.88 -2.54 -7.36
CA CYS A 59 -1.91 -1.10 -7.14
C CYS A 59 -0.60 -0.45 -7.64
N PRO A 60 -0.54 0.89 -7.78
CA PRO A 60 0.65 1.60 -8.26
C PRO A 60 1.93 1.23 -7.50
N VAL A 61 1.83 1.05 -6.18
CA VAL A 61 2.93 0.62 -5.32
C VAL A 61 3.48 -0.76 -5.72
N GLY A 62 2.61 -1.72 -6.05
CA GLY A 62 3.01 -3.07 -6.44
C GLY A 62 3.51 -3.20 -7.88
N THR A 63 3.29 -2.17 -8.71
CA THR A 63 3.73 -2.10 -10.11
C THR A 63 5.00 -1.29 -10.32
N GLU A 64 5.47 -0.59 -9.28
CA GLU A 64 6.68 0.23 -9.36
C GLU A 64 7.93 -0.64 -9.39
N ARG A 65 8.89 -0.26 -10.25
CA ARG A 65 10.06 -1.06 -10.63
C ARG A 65 11.18 -1.01 -9.61
#